data_AF-A0A4R0G747-F1
#
_entry.id   AF-A0A4R0G747-F1
#
_cell.length_a   1.000
_cell.length_b   1.000
_cell.length_c   1.000
_cell.angle_alpha   90.00
_cell.angle_beta   90.00
_cell.angle_gamma   90.00
#
_symmetry.space_group_name_H-M   'P 1'
#
loop_
_entity.id
_entity.type
_entity.pdbx_description
1 polymer ?
#
loop_
_entity_poly.entity_id
_entity_poly.type
_entity_poly.pdbx_seq_one_letter_code
_entity_poly.pdbx_strand_id
1 'polypeptide(L)'
;MPPHIPHPEESARLPEAVAPHTNTAPVPEPFYCRRCRRALNIRFNDLGIIVEYLHAAEQRGHRSDHRPEPTPVTEIPDPIIECDFCTAPDAAWIYRCANQVTDARRVTARVVAVGDYQSRHHAARVRRTDTEHAFTQAWGERWSACQGCADHIEARDLYGLIGRVADAMPAKLTRGKHLMRTRGQLHDRYSDVFDTLAPSRGRIAPGHPLGIWTHQAGEAP
;
A
#
# COMPACT_ATOMS: atom_id res chain seq x y z
N MET A 1 -61.28 34.39 -8.02
CA MET A 1 -60.88 33.27 -7.14
C MET A 1 -59.83 32.46 -7.86
N PRO A 2 -58.57 32.45 -7.38
CA PRO A 2 -57.48 31.70 -7.99
C PRO A 2 -57.57 30.22 -7.61
N PRO A 3 -57.29 29.26 -8.51
CA PRO A 3 -57.10 27.87 -8.12
C PRO A 3 -55.67 27.65 -7.60
N HIS A 4 -55.61 26.88 -6.53
CA HIS A 4 -54.44 26.50 -5.74
C HIS A 4 -53.29 25.89 -6.58
N ILE A 5 -52.08 26.37 -6.31
CA ILE A 5 -50.82 25.71 -6.62
C ILE A 5 -50.58 24.66 -5.53
N PRO A 6 -50.37 23.37 -5.84
CA PRO A 6 -49.83 22.43 -4.87
C PRO A 6 -48.30 22.54 -4.81
N HIS A 7 -47.79 22.64 -3.58
CA HIS A 7 -46.38 22.52 -3.21
C HIS A 7 -45.78 21.18 -3.68
N PRO A 8 -44.51 21.13 -4.13
CA PRO A 8 -43.77 19.89 -4.23
C PRO A 8 -43.05 19.64 -2.88
N GLU A 9 -43.70 18.90 -1.98
CA GLU A 9 -43.00 18.16 -0.92
C GLU A 9 -42.99 16.68 -1.31
N GLU A 10 -42.07 16.33 -2.20
CA GLU A 10 -41.66 14.94 -2.36
C GLU A 10 -40.14 14.94 -2.35
N SER A 11 -39.59 14.95 -1.14
CA SER A 11 -38.19 14.61 -0.88
C SER A 11 -37.94 13.21 -1.43
N ALA A 12 -37.50 13.16 -2.68
CA ALA A 12 -36.92 11.98 -3.28
C ALA A 12 -35.79 11.52 -2.36
N ARG A 13 -36.05 10.44 -1.60
CA ARG A 13 -35.02 9.73 -0.86
C ARG A 13 -34.00 9.28 -1.87
N LEU A 14 -32.84 9.94 -1.87
CA LEU A 14 -31.63 9.47 -2.53
C LEU A 14 -31.39 8.02 -2.08
N PRO A 15 -31.04 7.10 -3.01
CA PRO A 15 -30.64 5.76 -2.62
C PRO A 15 -29.49 5.88 -1.63
N GLU A 16 -29.73 5.36 -0.44
CA GLU A 16 -28.78 5.24 0.64
C GLU A 16 -27.49 4.66 0.04
N ALA A 17 -26.43 5.47 0.04
CA ALA A 17 -25.13 5.04 -0.43
C ALA A 17 -24.74 3.83 0.42
N VAL A 18 -24.79 2.64 -0.17
CA VAL A 18 -24.24 1.43 0.41
C VAL A 18 -22.76 1.74 0.66
N ALA A 19 -22.45 2.07 1.91
CA ALA A 19 -21.09 2.18 2.36
C ALA A 19 -20.38 0.89 1.93
N PRO A 20 -19.22 0.96 1.24
CA PRO A 20 -18.48 -0.25 0.94
C PRO A 20 -18.24 -0.92 2.28
N HIS A 21 -18.81 -2.12 2.44
CA HIS A 21 -18.57 -2.96 3.59
C HIS A 21 -17.05 -3.07 3.74
N THR A 22 -16.52 -2.40 4.76
CA THR A 22 -15.14 -2.57 5.20
C THR A 22 -15.06 -4.04 5.57
N ASN A 23 -14.56 -4.86 4.64
CA ASN A 23 -14.38 -6.27 4.86
C ASN A 23 -13.26 -6.37 5.90
N THR A 24 -13.66 -6.38 7.18
CA THR A 24 -12.78 -6.61 8.33
C THR A 24 -12.39 -8.08 8.33
N ALA A 25 -11.75 -8.53 7.24
CA ALA A 25 -11.09 -9.80 7.21
C ALA A 25 -10.00 -9.75 8.30
N PRO A 26 -9.93 -10.74 9.20
CA PRO A 26 -8.89 -10.77 10.23
C PRO A 26 -7.52 -10.67 9.57
N VAL A 27 -6.71 -9.72 10.04
CA VAL A 27 -5.36 -9.48 9.53
C VAL A 27 -4.58 -10.78 9.70
N PRO A 28 -4.05 -11.37 8.60
CA PRO A 28 -3.19 -12.53 8.71
C PRO A 28 -1.99 -12.17 9.60
N GLU A 29 -1.59 -13.08 10.48
CA GLU A 29 -0.33 -12.96 11.23
C GLU A 29 0.79 -12.58 10.25
N PRO A 30 1.67 -11.60 10.57
CA PRO A 30 2.69 -11.17 9.63
C PRO A 30 3.57 -12.36 9.23
N PHE A 31 3.58 -12.66 7.93
CA PHE A 31 4.38 -13.76 7.39
C PHE A 31 5.77 -13.27 7.03
N TYR A 32 6.74 -14.09 7.36
CA TYR A 32 8.13 -13.92 7.00
C TYR A 32 8.57 -15.11 6.14
N CYS A 33 9.62 -14.93 5.35
CA CYS A 33 10.19 -16.04 4.63
C CYS A 33 11.14 -16.83 5.55
N ARG A 34 10.90 -18.13 5.71
CA ARG A 34 11.78 -19.03 6.47
C ARG A 34 13.25 -18.98 6.04
N ARG A 35 13.48 -18.91 4.73
CA ARG A 35 14.83 -18.99 4.15
C ARG A 35 15.66 -17.73 4.33
N CYS A 36 15.08 -16.56 4.09
CA CYS A 36 15.81 -15.29 4.16
C CYS A 36 15.45 -14.42 5.36
N ARG A 37 14.50 -14.86 6.19
CA ARG A 37 14.05 -14.22 7.43
C ARG A 37 13.50 -12.81 7.25
N ARG A 38 13.07 -12.43 6.04
CA ARG A 38 12.48 -11.12 5.71
C ARG A 38 10.96 -11.20 5.65
N ALA A 39 10.29 -10.08 5.92
CA ALA A 39 8.84 -9.95 5.80
C ALA A 39 8.36 -10.24 4.36
N LEU A 40 7.16 -10.82 4.25
CA LEU A 40 6.49 -11.10 2.98
C LEU A 40 5.23 -10.25 2.83
N ASN A 41 5.08 -9.69 1.64
CA ASN A 41 3.87 -9.02 1.20
C ASN A 41 2.85 -10.04 0.71
N ILE A 42 1.59 -9.85 1.08
CA ILE A 42 0.49 -10.79 0.77
C ILE A 42 -0.45 -10.16 -0.26
N ARG A 43 -0.70 -10.88 -1.35
CA ARG A 43 -1.72 -10.50 -2.34
C ARG A 43 -2.91 -11.43 -2.24
N PHE A 44 -4.10 -10.87 -2.26
CA PHE A 44 -5.36 -11.59 -2.28
C PHE A 44 -6.20 -11.21 -3.50
N ASN A 45 -7.03 -12.15 -3.95
CA ASN A 45 -8.01 -11.91 -5.00
C ASN A 45 -9.29 -11.28 -4.42
N ASP A 46 -10.27 -11.02 -5.29
CA ASP A 46 -11.60 -10.48 -4.94
C ASP A 46 -12.38 -11.29 -3.89
N LEU A 47 -12.01 -12.56 -3.69
CA LEU A 47 -12.64 -13.45 -2.71
C LEU A 47 -11.92 -13.43 -1.36
N GLY A 48 -10.90 -12.59 -1.18
CA GLY A 48 -10.05 -12.56 0.02
C GLY A 48 -9.08 -13.75 0.13
N ILE A 49 -8.94 -14.56 -0.92
CA ILE A 49 -8.04 -15.71 -0.94
C ILE A 49 -6.63 -15.23 -1.26
N ILE A 50 -5.65 -15.61 -0.45
CA ILE A 50 -4.23 -15.35 -0.71
C ILE A 50 -3.82 -16.06 -2.00
N VAL A 51 -3.39 -15.28 -2.99
CA VAL A 51 -2.95 -15.79 -4.30
C VAL A 51 -1.43 -15.76 -4.45
N GLU A 52 -0.73 -14.92 -3.68
CA GLU A 52 0.71 -14.78 -3.80
C GLU A 52 1.33 -14.23 -2.51
N TYR A 53 2.51 -14.75 -2.16
CA TYR A 53 3.44 -14.15 -1.22
C TYR A 53 4.59 -13.56 -2.03
N LEU A 54 5.09 -12.38 -1.66
CA LEU A 54 6.16 -11.69 -2.39
C LEU A 54 7.19 -11.11 -1.42
N HIS A 55 8.47 -11.15 -1.80
CA HIS A 55 9.47 -10.33 -1.13
C HIS A 55 9.27 -8.85 -1.52
N ALA A 56 9.63 -7.92 -0.63
CA ALA A 56 9.61 -6.49 -0.91
C ALA A 56 10.40 -6.13 -2.19
N ALA A 57 11.52 -6.81 -2.44
CA ALA A 57 12.33 -6.63 -3.64
C ALA A 57 11.58 -7.01 -4.94
N GLU A 58 10.78 -8.07 -4.92
CA GLU A 58 10.00 -8.55 -6.09
C GLU A 58 8.93 -7.54 -6.48
N GLN A 59 8.35 -6.85 -5.49
CA GLN A 59 7.40 -5.77 -5.72
C GLN A 59 8.05 -4.55 -6.43
N ARG A 60 9.37 -4.39 -6.28
CA ARG A 60 10.18 -3.38 -6.99
C ARG A 60 10.76 -3.92 -8.31
N GLY A 61 10.26 -5.08 -8.76
CA GLY A 61 10.65 -5.73 -10.00
C GLY A 61 12.04 -6.35 -9.95
N HIS A 62 12.67 -6.52 -8.78
CA HIS A 62 13.84 -7.39 -8.67
C HIS A 62 13.43 -8.85 -8.71
N ARG A 63 14.40 -9.73 -8.96
CA ARG A 63 14.22 -11.15 -8.72
C ARG A 63 14.75 -11.47 -7.34
N SER A 64 14.00 -12.26 -6.59
CA SER A 64 14.52 -12.91 -5.38
C SER A 64 15.32 -14.15 -5.77
N ASP A 65 16.34 -14.47 -4.96
CA ASP A 65 17.22 -15.63 -5.18
C ASP A 65 16.52 -16.97 -4.87
N HIS A 66 15.34 -16.91 -4.25
CA HIS A 66 14.52 -18.07 -3.94
C HIS A 66 13.03 -17.68 -3.96
N ARG A 67 12.19 -18.71 -4.04
CA ARG A 67 10.74 -18.54 -3.86
C ARG A 67 10.41 -18.22 -2.40
N PRO A 68 9.38 -17.42 -2.12
CA PRO A 68 8.87 -17.20 -0.77
C PRO A 68 8.48 -18.51 -0.08
N GLU A 69 8.94 -18.65 1.17
CA GLU A 69 8.58 -19.76 2.07
C GLU A 69 7.86 -19.15 3.29
N PRO A 70 6.55 -18.85 3.18
CA PRO A 70 5.83 -18.12 4.22
C PRO A 70 5.80 -18.93 5.52
N THR A 71 6.11 -18.26 6.62
CA THR A 71 6.17 -18.82 7.96
C THR A 71 5.78 -17.72 8.95
N PRO A 72 4.96 -18.03 9.97
CA PRO A 72 4.62 -17.05 11.00
C PRO A 72 5.87 -16.43 11.61
N VAL A 73 5.85 -15.12 11.88
CA VAL A 73 7.01 -14.43 12.47
C VAL A 73 7.45 -15.04 13.80
N THR A 74 6.52 -15.62 14.55
CA THR A 74 6.74 -16.32 15.82
C THR A 74 7.64 -17.54 15.70
N GLU A 75 7.78 -18.11 14.50
CA GLU A 75 8.65 -19.26 14.20
C GLU A 75 9.99 -18.85 13.54
N ILE A 76 10.20 -17.56 13.25
CA ILE A 76 11.42 -17.09 12.58
C ILE A 76 12.48 -16.69 13.60
N PRO A 77 13.64 -17.36 13.64
CA PRO A 77 14.74 -16.94 14.50
C PRO A 77 15.37 -15.65 13.97
N ASP A 78 15.42 -14.61 14.80
CA ASP A 78 16.06 -13.32 14.49
C ASP A 78 15.57 -12.74 13.15
N PRO A 79 14.30 -12.30 13.08
CA PRO A 79 13.71 -11.76 11.86
C PRO A 79 14.42 -10.48 11.40
N ILE A 80 14.70 -10.39 10.10
CA ILE A 80 15.28 -9.19 9.48
C ILE A 80 14.15 -8.20 9.22
N ILE A 81 14.19 -7.08 9.94
CA ILE A 81 13.23 -5.99 9.78
C ILE A 81 13.82 -4.97 8.80
N GLU A 82 13.27 -4.93 7.60
CA GLU A 82 13.67 -3.98 6.56
C GLU A 82 12.75 -2.77 6.59
N CYS A 83 13.28 -1.59 6.29
CA CYS A 83 12.47 -0.38 6.18
C CYS A 83 11.42 -0.53 5.07
N ASP A 84 10.13 -0.36 5.40
CA ASP A 84 9.02 -0.48 4.45
C ASP A 84 9.04 0.61 3.36
N PHE A 85 9.79 1.69 3.60
CA PHE A 85 9.95 2.80 2.67
C PHE A 85 11.09 2.57 1.67
N CYS A 86 12.32 2.38 2.16
CA CYS A 86 13.51 2.30 1.30
C CYS A 86 14.12 0.89 1.18
N THR A 87 13.61 -0.10 1.92
CA THR A 87 14.12 -1.48 1.98
C THR A 87 15.53 -1.58 2.57
N ALA A 88 16.00 -0.55 3.28
CA ALA A 88 17.23 -0.65 4.05
C ALA A 88 17.07 -1.71 5.17
N PRO A 89 18.06 -2.59 5.40
CA PRO A 89 17.93 -3.73 6.33
C PRO A 89 18.05 -3.34 7.82
N ASP A 90 18.21 -2.06 8.12
CA ASP A 90 18.45 -1.48 9.44
C ASP A 90 17.25 -0.63 9.91
N ALA A 91 16.04 -1.19 9.83
CA ALA A 91 14.88 -0.51 10.40
C ALA A 91 15.10 -0.29 11.90
N ALA A 92 14.93 0.96 12.34
CA ALA A 92 15.17 1.39 13.71
C ALA A 92 13.87 1.72 14.45
N TRP A 93 12.81 2.03 13.72
CA TRP A 93 11.54 2.53 14.25
C TRP A 93 10.37 1.77 13.67
N ILE A 94 9.29 1.66 14.43
CA ILE A 94 7.99 1.18 13.98
C ILE A 94 6.94 2.24 14.27
N TYR A 95 6.27 2.65 13.22
CA TYR A 95 5.11 3.51 13.24
C TYR A 95 3.85 2.66 13.19
N ARG A 96 2.80 3.12 13.89
CA ARG A 96 1.46 2.58 13.71
C ARG A 96 0.66 3.53 12.85
N CYS A 97 -0.08 2.98 11.89
CA CYS A 97 -1.04 3.70 11.08
C CYS A 97 -2.32 2.87 10.92
N ALA A 98 -3.35 3.41 10.29
CA ALA A 98 -4.50 2.60 9.91
C ALA A 98 -4.06 1.47 8.98
N ASN A 99 -4.83 0.38 8.93
CA ASN A 99 -4.51 -0.73 8.04
C ASN A 99 -4.54 -0.25 6.58
N GLN A 100 -3.42 -0.39 5.90
CA GLN A 100 -3.27 0.07 4.52
C GLN A 100 -3.53 -1.08 3.54
N VAL A 101 -4.41 -0.85 2.59
CA VAL A 101 -4.68 -1.75 1.46
C VAL A 101 -4.56 -0.98 0.16
N THR A 102 -3.88 -1.55 -0.82
CA THR A 102 -3.84 -0.97 -2.17
C THR A 102 -4.50 -1.92 -3.15
N ASP A 103 -5.50 -1.43 -3.86
CA ASP A 103 -6.19 -2.16 -4.91
C ASP A 103 -5.50 -1.95 -6.26
N ALA A 104 -5.11 -3.06 -6.89
CA ALA A 104 -4.61 -3.04 -8.24
C ALA A 104 -5.73 -3.36 -9.23
N ARG A 105 -5.82 -2.56 -10.29
CA ARG A 105 -6.73 -2.80 -11.41
C ARG A 105 -5.96 -3.27 -12.64
N ARG A 106 -6.48 -4.26 -13.35
CA ARG A 106 -5.93 -4.71 -14.65
C ARG A 106 -6.76 -4.11 -15.79
N VAL A 107 -6.07 -3.64 -16.82
CA VAL A 107 -6.71 -3.16 -18.05
C VAL A 107 -7.23 -4.36 -18.83
N THR A 108 -8.54 -4.38 -19.10
CA THR A 108 -9.21 -5.46 -19.85
C THR A 108 -9.44 -5.07 -21.30
N ALA A 109 -9.76 -3.79 -21.55
CA ALA A 109 -9.94 -3.28 -22.90
C ALA A 109 -9.49 -1.82 -23.02
N ARG A 110 -9.08 -1.44 -24.24
CA ARG A 110 -8.85 -0.06 -24.63
C ARG A 110 -9.73 0.25 -25.84
N VAL A 111 -10.65 1.18 -25.66
CA VAL A 111 -11.53 1.63 -26.72
C VAL A 111 -10.84 2.76 -27.48
N VAL A 112 -10.63 2.56 -28.78
CA VAL A 112 -10.08 3.53 -29.72
C VAL A 112 -11.11 3.79 -30.83
N ALA A 113 -11.05 4.97 -31.47
CA ALA A 113 -11.87 5.20 -32.65
C ALA A 113 -11.32 4.39 -33.83
N VAL A 114 -12.19 3.72 -34.57
CA VAL A 114 -11.80 2.86 -35.71
C VAL A 114 -10.99 3.64 -36.75
N GLY A 115 -11.44 4.85 -37.14
CA GLY A 115 -10.70 5.67 -38.10
C GLY A 115 -9.32 6.15 -37.60
N ASP A 116 -9.19 6.36 -36.28
CA ASP A 116 -7.90 6.72 -35.68
C ASP A 116 -6.95 5.52 -35.65
N TYR A 117 -7.49 4.34 -35.34
CA TYR A 117 -6.74 3.10 -35.37
C TYR A 117 -6.29 2.72 -36.78
N GLN A 118 -7.14 2.89 -37.79
CA GLN A 118 -6.76 2.62 -39.18
C GLN A 118 -5.67 3.55 -39.69
N SER A 119 -5.70 4.83 -39.31
CA SER A 119 -4.73 5.83 -39.79
C SER A 119 -3.42 5.83 -39.01
N ARG A 120 -3.45 5.55 -37.70
CA ARG A 120 -2.30 5.73 -36.80
C ARG A 120 -1.99 4.51 -35.94
N HIS A 121 -2.75 3.42 -36.04
CA HIS A 121 -2.58 2.11 -35.37
C HIS A 121 -1.90 2.18 -33.99
N HIS A 122 -0.56 2.18 -33.95
CA HIS A 122 0.24 2.24 -32.72
C HIS A 122 0.16 3.55 -31.92
N ALA A 123 -0.31 4.64 -32.55
CA ALA A 123 -0.48 5.96 -31.95
C ALA A 123 -1.95 6.38 -31.83
N ALA A 124 -2.89 5.45 -32.05
CA ALA A 124 -4.32 5.72 -31.87
C ALA A 124 -4.62 6.15 -30.43
N ARG A 125 -5.38 7.24 -30.29
CA ARG A 125 -5.70 7.79 -28.96
C ARG A 125 -6.75 6.91 -28.29
N VAL A 126 -6.42 6.45 -27.09
CA VAL A 126 -7.36 5.70 -26.24
C VAL A 126 -8.44 6.65 -25.73
N ARG A 127 -9.70 6.34 -26.03
CA ARG A 127 -10.87 7.11 -25.57
C ARG A 127 -11.38 6.64 -24.23
N ARG A 128 -11.36 5.33 -24.01
CA ARG A 128 -11.79 4.69 -22.76
C ARG A 128 -10.86 3.53 -22.45
N THR A 129 -10.49 3.40 -21.18
CA THR A 129 -9.77 2.23 -20.68
C THR A 129 -10.72 1.51 -19.74
N ASP A 130 -11.10 0.29 -20.10
CA ASP A 130 -11.87 -0.57 -19.22
C ASP A 130 -10.91 -1.32 -18.32
N THR A 131 -11.21 -1.34 -17.03
CA THR A 131 -10.39 -1.99 -16.01
C THR A 131 -11.25 -2.81 -15.09
N GLU A 132 -10.75 -3.96 -14.66
CA GLU A 132 -11.36 -4.76 -13.60
C GLU A 132 -10.39 -4.90 -12.42
N HIS A 133 -10.92 -5.34 -11.29
CA HIS A 133 -10.08 -5.65 -10.14
C HIS A 133 -9.11 -6.78 -10.50
N ALA A 134 -7.86 -6.65 -10.07
CA ALA A 134 -6.85 -7.66 -10.31
C ALA A 134 -6.47 -8.37 -9.02
N PHE A 135 -6.11 -7.60 -8.00
CA PHE A 135 -5.70 -8.08 -6.69
C PHE A 135 -5.67 -6.91 -5.71
N THR A 136 -5.88 -7.21 -4.44
CA THR A 136 -5.61 -6.28 -3.33
C THR A 136 -4.30 -6.71 -2.65
N GLN A 137 -3.52 -5.71 -2.26
CA GLN A 137 -2.32 -5.87 -1.46
C GLN A 137 -2.57 -5.27 -0.07
N ALA A 138 -2.41 -6.09 0.98
CA ALA A 138 -2.37 -5.59 2.35
C ALA A 138 -0.93 -5.24 2.73
N TRP A 139 -0.80 -4.13 3.46
CA TRP A 139 0.47 -3.64 4.01
C TRP A 139 0.50 -3.70 5.54
N GLY A 140 -0.68 -3.82 6.18
CA GLY A 140 -0.80 -3.86 7.63
C GLY A 140 -0.75 -2.47 8.29
N GLU A 141 -0.84 -2.48 9.62
CA GLU A 141 -0.90 -1.28 10.46
C GLU A 141 0.47 -0.84 10.99
N ARG A 142 1.51 -1.67 10.83
CA ARG A 142 2.85 -1.40 11.38
C ARG A 142 3.83 -1.19 10.25
N TRP A 143 4.41 0.01 10.21
CA TRP A 143 5.38 0.41 9.20
C TRP A 143 6.72 0.68 9.86
N SER A 144 7.72 -0.09 9.46
CA SER A 144 9.08 0.01 9.94
C SER A 144 9.91 0.99 9.10
N ALA A 145 10.71 1.81 9.78
CA ALA A 145 11.51 2.85 9.16
C ALA A 145 12.96 2.79 9.65
N CYS A 146 13.92 2.88 8.72
CA CYS A 146 15.30 3.22 9.08
C CYS A 146 15.36 4.67 9.58
N GLN A 147 16.44 5.05 10.25
CA GLN A 147 16.59 6.39 10.83
C GLN A 147 16.33 7.50 9.80
N GLY A 148 16.92 7.40 8.61
CA GLY A 148 16.78 8.45 7.60
C GLY A 148 15.36 8.57 7.02
N CYS A 149 14.58 7.50 6.95
CA CYS A 149 13.17 7.60 6.57
C CYS A 149 12.33 8.16 7.72
N ALA A 150 12.65 7.75 8.96
CA ALA A 150 11.98 8.24 10.15
C ALA A 150 12.14 9.77 10.31
N ASP A 151 13.31 10.33 9.99
CA ASP A 151 13.53 11.78 10.05
C ASP A 151 12.56 12.56 9.16
N HIS A 152 12.28 12.09 7.94
CA HIS A 152 11.27 12.70 7.06
C HIS A 152 9.84 12.50 7.57
N ILE A 153 9.54 11.34 8.15
CA ILE A 153 8.22 11.07 8.74
C ILE A 153 7.94 12.02 9.90
N GLU A 154 8.90 12.19 10.81
CA GLU A 154 8.79 13.12 11.95
C GLU A 154 8.66 14.57 11.49
N ALA A 155 9.41 14.95 10.45
CA ALA A 155 9.31 16.28 9.85
C ALA A 155 8.03 16.50 9.03
N ARG A 156 7.17 15.47 8.89
CA ARG A 156 5.99 15.44 8.01
C ARG A 156 6.33 15.83 6.56
N ASP A 157 7.53 15.45 6.12
CA ASP A 157 8.09 15.74 4.79
C ASP A 157 7.85 14.57 3.84
N LEU A 158 6.62 14.46 3.34
CA LEU A 158 6.21 13.41 2.39
C LEU A 158 7.07 13.43 1.12
N TYR A 159 7.33 14.61 0.55
CA TYR A 159 8.04 14.73 -0.72
C TYR A 159 9.55 14.46 -0.59
N GLY A 160 10.17 14.84 0.52
CA GLY A 160 11.55 14.45 0.81
C GLY A 160 11.68 12.94 1.03
N LEU A 161 10.72 12.31 1.73
CA LEU A 161 10.66 10.85 1.85
C LEU A 161 10.53 10.17 0.47
N ILE A 162 9.62 10.64 -0.38
CA ILE A 162 9.46 10.12 -1.76
C ILE A 162 10.74 10.30 -2.56
N GLY A 163 11.41 11.44 -2.45
CA GLY A 163 12.70 11.72 -3.08
C GLY A 163 13.76 10.69 -2.66
N ARG A 164 13.95 10.52 -1.36
CA ARG A 164 14.88 9.55 -0.77
C ARG A 164 14.60 8.12 -1.22
N VAL A 165 13.33 7.71 -1.20
CA VAL A 165 12.93 6.35 -1.62
C VAL A 165 13.18 6.17 -3.11
N ALA A 166 12.83 7.15 -3.95
CA ALA A 166 13.11 7.09 -5.38
C ALA A 166 14.61 6.99 -5.66
N ASP A 167 15.47 7.68 -4.92
CA ASP A 167 16.92 7.59 -5.11
C ASP A 167 17.49 6.21 -4.74
N ALA A 168 16.84 5.50 -3.81
CA ALA A 168 17.19 4.12 -3.44
C ALA A 168 16.61 3.06 -4.42
N MET A 169 15.76 3.45 -5.37
CA MET A 169 15.12 2.53 -6.31
C MET A 169 15.97 2.27 -7.56
N PRO A 170 15.78 1.12 -8.23
CA PRO A 170 16.48 0.80 -9.46
C PRO A 170 16.28 1.83 -10.56
N ALA A 171 17.34 2.10 -11.31
CA ALA A 171 17.35 3.04 -12.42
C ALA A 171 16.24 2.79 -13.47
N LYS A 172 15.82 1.52 -13.65
CA LYS A 172 14.72 1.16 -14.56
C LYS A 172 13.35 1.74 -14.16
N LEU A 173 13.17 2.06 -12.88
CA LEU A 173 11.95 2.66 -12.33
C LEU A 173 12.06 4.20 -12.24
N THR A 174 13.28 4.73 -12.19
CA THR A 174 13.53 6.14 -11.84
C THR A 174 14.12 6.97 -12.98
N ARG A 175 14.24 6.41 -14.20
CA ARG A 175 14.70 7.14 -15.40
C ARG A 175 13.56 7.68 -16.27
N GLY A 176 13.72 8.92 -16.73
CA GLY A 176 12.84 9.56 -17.70
C GLY A 176 11.37 9.56 -17.26
N LYS A 177 10.47 9.17 -18.16
CA LYS A 177 9.02 9.12 -17.91
C LYS A 177 8.60 8.18 -16.78
N HIS A 178 9.45 7.23 -16.38
CA HIS A 178 9.13 6.28 -15.31
C HIS A 178 9.20 6.95 -13.93
N LEU A 179 10.07 7.93 -13.74
CA LEU A 179 10.24 8.63 -12.46
C LEU A 179 8.94 9.28 -11.98
N MET A 180 8.23 9.99 -12.87
CA MET A 180 6.97 10.65 -12.51
C MET A 180 5.89 9.63 -12.12
N ARG A 181 5.83 8.51 -12.82
CA ARG A 181 4.91 7.41 -12.46
C ARG A 181 5.27 6.82 -11.09
N THR A 182 6.54 6.53 -10.86
CA THR A 182 7.00 5.98 -9.58
C THR A 182 6.75 6.94 -8.44
N ARG A 183 7.03 8.24 -8.61
CA ARG A 183 6.70 9.26 -7.59
C ARG A 183 5.20 9.36 -7.31
N GLY A 184 4.35 9.27 -8.34
CA GLY A 184 2.90 9.20 -8.16
C GLY A 184 2.48 7.98 -7.35
N GLN A 185 3.00 6.79 -7.68
CA GLN A 185 2.70 5.57 -6.93
C GLN A 185 3.19 5.60 -5.48
N LEU A 186 4.35 6.22 -5.23
CA LEU A 186 4.87 6.41 -3.87
C LEU A 186 4.04 7.44 -3.10
N HIS A 187 3.61 8.52 -3.76
CA HIS A 187 2.69 9.49 -3.17
C HIS A 187 1.40 8.82 -2.74
N ASP A 188 0.72 8.11 -3.64
CA ASP A 188 -0.54 7.43 -3.36
C ASP A 188 -0.42 6.42 -2.19
N ARG A 189 0.76 5.78 -2.05
CA ARG A 189 0.99 4.83 -0.96
C ARG A 189 1.31 5.50 0.37
N TYR A 190 2.12 6.56 0.36
CA TYR A 190 2.66 7.16 1.58
C TYR A 190 1.78 8.29 2.13
N SER A 191 0.90 8.91 1.33
CA SER A 191 -0.09 9.87 1.81
C SER A 191 -0.95 9.25 2.90
N ASP A 192 -1.49 8.06 2.65
CA ASP A 192 -2.43 7.41 3.55
C ASP A 192 -1.75 6.94 4.85
N VAL A 193 -0.46 6.57 4.74
CA VAL A 193 0.38 6.33 5.92
C VAL A 193 0.45 7.60 6.74
N PHE A 194 0.88 8.73 6.15
CA PHE A 194 1.06 10.00 6.85
C PHE A 194 -0.24 10.52 7.49
N ASP A 195 -1.35 10.38 6.78
CA ASP A 195 -2.67 10.84 7.22
C ASP A 195 -3.20 10.04 8.42
N THR A 196 -2.76 8.80 8.57
CA THR A 196 -3.24 7.88 9.62
C THR A 196 -2.18 7.53 10.66
N LEU A 197 -1.01 8.19 10.63
CA LEU A 197 0.06 7.99 11.60
C LEU A 197 -0.42 8.26 13.03
N ALA A 198 -0.28 7.26 13.90
CA ALA A 198 -0.40 7.43 15.33
C ALA A 198 0.68 8.39 15.86
N PRO A 199 0.42 9.13 16.95
CA PRO A 199 1.36 10.13 17.48
C PRO A 199 2.68 9.55 17.99
N SER A 200 2.74 8.25 18.28
CA SER A 200 3.90 7.59 18.88
C SER A 200 4.50 6.54 17.95
N ARG A 201 5.83 6.37 18.08
CA ARG A 201 6.61 5.32 17.43
C ARG A 201 7.28 4.42 18.46
N GLY A 202 7.49 3.16 18.11
CA GLY A 202 8.31 2.23 18.88
C GLY A 202 9.72 2.14 18.32
N ARG A 203 10.72 1.98 19.19
CA ARG A 203 12.09 1.62 18.75
C ARG A 203 12.17 0.10 18.55
N ILE A 204 12.77 -0.33 17.44
CA ILE A 204 13.12 -1.72 17.21
C ILE A 204 14.35 -2.06 18.06
N ALA A 205 14.27 -3.12 18.84
CA ALA A 205 15.36 -3.61 19.68
C ALA A 205 15.40 -5.15 19.64
N PRO A 206 16.55 -5.79 19.94
CA PRO A 206 16.68 -7.26 19.88
C PRO A 206 15.62 -8.03 20.69
N GLY A 207 15.15 -7.49 21.82
CA GLY A 207 14.07 -8.09 22.62
C GLY A 207 12.65 -7.81 22.12
N HIS A 208 12.49 -6.85 21.20
CA HIS A 208 11.21 -6.38 20.66
C HIS A 208 11.33 -6.06 19.16
N PRO A 209 11.60 -7.06 18.30
CA PRO A 209 11.89 -6.85 16.88
C PRO A 209 10.71 -6.23 16.11
N LEU A 210 9.49 -6.42 16.59
CA LEU A 210 8.26 -5.88 15.99
C LEU A 210 7.72 -4.64 16.69
N GLY A 211 8.50 -4.02 17.59
CA GLY A 211 8.07 -2.81 18.31
C GLY A 211 6.79 -3.04 19.12
N ILE A 212 6.55 -4.30 19.53
CA ILE A 212 5.41 -4.67 20.35
C ILE A 212 5.74 -4.26 21.78
N TRP A 213 5.36 -3.03 22.12
CA TRP A 213 5.10 -2.66 23.49
C TRP A 213 3.78 -3.33 23.86
N THR A 214 3.83 -4.41 24.63
CA THR A 214 2.70 -4.72 25.49
C THR A 214 2.65 -3.57 26.50
N HIS A 215 1.90 -2.51 26.22
CA HIS A 215 1.46 -1.68 27.32
C HIS A 215 0.61 -2.60 28.19
N GLN A 216 1.17 -3.07 29.31
CA GLN A 216 0.32 -3.47 30.41
C GLN A 216 -0.54 -2.26 30.71
N ALA A 217 -1.86 -2.42 30.62
CA ALA A 217 -2.79 -1.41 31.06
C ALA A 217 -2.50 -1.12 32.54
N GLY A 218 -1.82 -0.02 32.84
CA GLY A 218 -1.72 0.46 34.23
C GLY A 218 -0.38 0.98 34.75
N GLU A 219 0.70 1.11 33.97
CA GLU A 219 1.91 1.77 34.48
C GLU A 219 2.13 3.14 33.81
N ALA A 220 1.92 4.18 34.61
CA ALA A 220 2.19 5.58 34.30
C ALA A 220 3.68 5.91 34.59
N PRO A 221 4.18 7.06 34.12
CA PRO A 221 5.55 7.28 33.65
C PRO A 221 6.66 7.19 34.71
#